data_AF-A0A1C7M2T5-F1
#
_entry.id   AF-A0A1C7M2T5-F1
#
_cell.length_a   1.000
_cell.length_b   1.000
_cell.length_c   1.000
_cell.angle_alpha   90.00
_cell.angle_beta   90.00
_cell.angle_gamma   90.00
#
_symmetry.space_group_name_H-M   'P 1'
#
loop_
_entity.id
_entity.type
_entity.pdbx_description
1 polymer ?
#
loop_
_entity_poly.entity_id
_entity_poly.type
_entity_poly.pdbx_seq_one_letter_code
_entity_poly.pdbx_strand_id
1 'polypeptide(L)'
;MNKVRADKLREVTNGHDGTWIAHPLINQIAMEVFNKHMLGPNQYYVRREDVKVAAADLLSTNISGQITAEGIHNNVATSLGYSAAWLGGNGCIPMNYLMEDAATAEITRVQLWQYVKWGVRTSDSGEVITAEYVDRLVDEIAPTLKGPYATDQNLDVVAKYLKKQVRKEWPSEFLTSDLMGYLAVADGCPAQWQRSVL
;
A
#
# COMPACT_ATOMS: atom_id res chain seq x y z
N MET A 1 -14.81 -11.56 7.21
CA MET A 1 -16.11 -10.92 6.87
C MET A 1 -16.65 -9.98 7.95
N ASN A 2 -16.58 -10.31 9.25
CA ASN A 2 -17.09 -9.41 10.30
C ASN A 2 -16.42 -8.02 10.33
N LYS A 3 -15.10 -7.94 10.10
CA LYS A 3 -14.37 -6.67 10.01
C LYS A 3 -14.96 -5.75 8.93
N VAL A 4 -15.17 -6.29 7.72
CA VAL A 4 -15.78 -5.56 6.60
C VAL A 4 -17.16 -5.03 6.96
N ARG A 5 -18.03 -5.86 7.56
CA ARG A 5 -19.37 -5.42 8.00
C ARG A 5 -19.29 -4.29 9.02
N ALA A 6 -18.38 -4.38 10.00
CA ALA A 6 -18.18 -3.35 11.01
C ALA A 6 -17.68 -2.03 10.39
N ASP A 7 -16.75 -2.11 9.43
CA ASP A 7 -16.24 -0.93 8.73
C ASP A 7 -17.34 -0.26 7.89
N LYS A 8 -18.12 -1.03 7.12
CA LYS A 8 -19.22 -0.47 6.31
C LYS A 8 -20.32 0.12 7.19
N LEU A 9 -20.59 -0.49 8.35
CA LEU A 9 -21.55 0.04 9.31
C LEU A 9 -21.07 1.37 9.87
N ARG A 10 -19.80 1.46 10.27
CA ARG A 10 -19.19 2.70 10.75
C ARG A 10 -19.30 3.81 9.71
N GLU A 11 -18.99 3.53 8.46
CA GLU A 11 -19.10 4.48 7.34
C GLU A 11 -20.53 5.00 7.17
N VAL A 12 -21.51 4.12 6.98
CA VAL A 12 -22.91 4.56 6.75
C VAL A 12 -23.46 5.32 7.97
N THR A 13 -23.16 4.89 9.19
CA THR A 13 -23.59 5.60 10.41
C THR A 13 -22.92 6.94 10.60
N ASN A 14 -21.73 7.15 10.02
CA ASN A 14 -21.03 8.43 10.06
C ASN A 14 -21.56 9.45 9.04
N GLY A 15 -22.46 9.04 8.14
CA GLY A 15 -23.05 9.93 7.14
C GLY A 15 -22.60 9.67 5.70
N HIS A 16 -21.74 8.66 5.44
CA HIS A 16 -21.29 8.39 4.07
C HIS A 16 -22.44 7.93 3.16
N ASP A 17 -22.47 8.45 1.93
CA ASP A 17 -23.51 8.15 0.91
C ASP A 17 -23.26 6.84 0.13
N GLY A 18 -22.11 6.22 0.34
CA GLY A 18 -21.69 5.00 -0.34
C GLY A 18 -20.35 4.51 0.18
N THR A 19 -19.88 3.41 -0.40
CA THR A 19 -18.61 2.79 -0.01
C THR A 19 -17.95 2.07 -1.19
N TRP A 20 -16.63 1.86 -1.11
CA TRP A 20 -15.87 1.13 -2.10
C TRP A 20 -15.65 -0.34 -1.72
N ILE A 21 -15.63 -1.19 -2.74
CA ILE A 21 -15.25 -2.60 -2.68
C ILE A 21 -14.25 -2.89 -3.81
N ALA A 22 -13.31 -3.80 -3.58
CA ALA A 22 -12.33 -4.22 -4.58
C ALA A 22 -12.59 -5.63 -5.13
N HIS A 23 -13.60 -6.35 -4.59
CA HIS A 23 -13.94 -7.70 -5.03
C HIS A 23 -15.46 -7.96 -4.96
N PRO A 24 -16.06 -8.64 -5.97
CA PRO A 24 -17.51 -8.91 -6.01
C PRO A 24 -18.07 -9.66 -4.79
N LEU A 25 -17.27 -10.53 -4.15
CA LEU A 25 -17.69 -11.26 -2.93
C LEU A 25 -18.06 -10.34 -1.76
N ILE A 26 -17.58 -9.09 -1.75
CA ILE A 26 -17.88 -8.12 -0.70
C ILE A 26 -19.19 -7.36 -0.99
N ASN A 27 -19.68 -7.39 -2.23
CA ASN A 27 -20.84 -6.61 -2.67
C ASN A 27 -22.07 -6.87 -1.81
N GLN A 28 -22.42 -8.14 -1.56
CA GLN A 28 -23.60 -8.47 -0.78
C GLN A 28 -23.53 -7.87 0.64
N ILE A 29 -22.37 -7.94 1.30
CA ILE A 29 -22.18 -7.40 2.64
C ILE A 29 -22.32 -5.88 2.64
N ALA A 30 -21.70 -5.20 1.68
CA ALA A 30 -21.77 -3.73 1.58
C ALA A 30 -23.21 -3.27 1.30
N MET A 31 -23.89 -3.90 0.36
CA MET A 31 -25.27 -3.59 0.00
C MET A 31 -26.25 -3.85 1.15
N GLU A 32 -26.13 -4.97 1.86
CA GLU A 32 -26.97 -5.28 3.03
C GLU A 32 -26.85 -4.19 4.11
N VAL A 33 -25.64 -3.73 4.39
CA VAL A 33 -25.39 -2.70 5.41
C VAL A 33 -25.92 -1.34 4.95
N PHE A 34 -25.61 -0.91 3.73
CA PHE A 34 -26.06 0.40 3.24
C PHE A 34 -27.57 0.45 3.02
N ASN A 35 -28.20 -0.58 2.44
CA ASN A 35 -29.66 -0.63 2.26
C ASN A 35 -30.42 -0.59 3.59
N LYS A 36 -29.82 -1.12 4.66
CA LYS A 36 -30.44 -1.11 5.99
C LYS A 36 -30.37 0.25 6.68
N HIS A 37 -29.29 0.99 6.47
CA HIS A 37 -28.96 2.18 7.27
C HIS A 37 -29.08 3.51 6.51
N MET A 38 -28.96 3.50 5.17
CA MET A 38 -29.14 4.66 4.31
C MET A 38 -30.55 4.64 3.70
N LEU A 39 -31.48 5.40 4.30
CA LEU A 39 -32.85 5.51 3.81
C LEU A 39 -32.91 6.50 2.65
N GLY A 40 -32.93 5.98 1.43
CA GLY A 40 -33.00 6.76 0.19
C GLY A 40 -31.72 6.65 -0.66
N PRO A 41 -31.59 7.47 -1.72
CA PRO A 41 -30.48 7.36 -2.67
C PRO A 41 -29.15 7.88 -2.12
N ASN A 42 -29.16 8.67 -1.05
CA ASN A 42 -27.99 9.26 -0.37
C ASN A 42 -28.37 9.76 1.04
N GLN A 43 -27.40 10.28 1.78
CA GLN A 43 -27.50 10.85 3.12
C GLN A 43 -27.11 12.33 3.18
N TYR A 44 -27.33 13.13 2.13
CA TYR A 44 -26.99 14.57 2.14
C TYR A 44 -27.68 15.38 3.27
N TYR A 45 -28.73 14.83 3.87
CA TYR A 45 -29.39 15.40 5.04
C TYR A 45 -28.60 15.20 6.36
N VAL A 46 -27.62 14.30 6.40
CA VAL A 46 -26.73 14.05 7.54
C VAL A 46 -25.55 15.01 7.49
N ARG A 47 -25.73 16.22 8.01
CA ARG A 47 -24.76 17.32 7.87
C ARG A 47 -23.54 17.25 8.80
N ARG A 48 -23.59 16.39 9.83
CA ARG A 48 -22.56 16.26 10.86
C ARG A 48 -22.13 17.58 11.52
N GLU A 49 -23.10 18.48 11.75
CA GLU A 49 -22.87 19.78 12.44
C GLU A 49 -22.40 19.60 13.90
N ASP A 50 -22.52 18.39 14.44
CA ASP A 50 -21.96 17.96 15.73
C ASP A 50 -20.43 17.85 15.71
N VAL A 51 -19.83 17.58 14.55
CA VAL A 51 -18.39 17.35 14.40
C VAL A 51 -17.68 18.68 14.17
N LYS A 52 -16.73 19.01 15.05
CA LYS A 52 -15.85 20.16 14.89
C LYS A 52 -14.43 19.65 14.72
N VAL A 53 -13.85 19.87 13.54
CA VAL A 53 -12.49 19.45 13.20
C VAL A 53 -11.61 20.68 13.11
N ALA A 54 -10.54 20.73 13.90
CA ALA A 54 -9.48 21.72 13.79
C ALA A 54 -8.34 21.22 12.89
N ALA A 55 -7.53 22.14 12.36
CA ALA A 55 -6.37 21.78 11.54
C ALA A 55 -5.38 20.86 12.30
N ALA A 56 -5.27 21.03 13.62
CA ALA A 56 -4.42 20.18 14.46
C ALA A 56 -4.90 18.73 14.54
N ASP A 57 -6.21 18.48 14.43
CA ASP A 57 -6.77 17.12 14.46
C ASP A 57 -6.33 16.33 13.22
N LEU A 58 -6.16 16.99 12.07
CA LEU A 58 -5.72 16.40 10.81
C LEU A 58 -4.21 16.10 10.78
N LEU A 59 -3.42 16.76 11.63
CA LEU A 59 -1.95 16.65 11.68
C LEU A 59 -1.44 15.87 12.90
N SER A 60 -2.35 15.41 13.76
CA SER A 60 -1.99 14.66 14.96
C SER A 60 -1.29 13.34 14.60
N THR A 61 -0.06 13.18 15.08
CA THR A 61 0.70 11.92 14.99
C THR A 61 0.44 10.99 16.18
N ASN A 62 -0.43 11.38 17.11
CA ASN A 62 -0.80 10.55 18.25
C ASN A 62 -1.80 9.48 17.81
N ILE A 63 -1.27 8.37 17.30
CA ILE A 63 -2.03 7.22 16.84
C ILE A 63 -1.71 6.01 17.71
N SER A 64 -2.75 5.25 18.07
CA SER A 64 -2.56 3.95 18.71
C SER A 64 -1.99 2.96 17.70
N GLY A 65 -0.87 2.33 18.02
CA GLY A 65 -0.25 1.35 17.14
C GLY A 65 1.15 0.98 17.62
N GLN A 66 1.71 -0.04 17.00
CA GLN A 66 3.07 -0.51 17.26
C GLN A 66 3.74 -0.87 15.93
N ILE A 67 5.06 -0.75 15.87
CA ILE A 67 5.86 -1.12 14.71
C ILE A 67 6.50 -2.47 15.03
N THR A 68 5.98 -3.56 14.45
CA THR A 68 6.42 -4.93 14.73
C THR A 68 7.31 -5.47 13.62
N ALA A 69 8.11 -6.50 13.92
CA ALA A 69 8.91 -7.19 12.91
C ALA A 69 8.02 -7.79 11.81
N GLU A 70 6.86 -8.36 12.18
CA GLU A 70 5.87 -8.88 11.23
C GLU A 70 5.31 -7.79 10.30
N GLY A 71 5.01 -6.61 10.85
CA GLY A 71 4.54 -5.47 10.04
C GLY A 71 5.57 -5.03 9.01
N ILE A 72 6.85 -5.03 9.37
CA ILE A 72 7.94 -4.67 8.46
C ILE A 72 8.13 -5.76 7.39
N HIS A 73 8.10 -7.03 7.78
CA HIS A 73 8.12 -8.15 6.83
C HIS A 73 6.98 -8.03 5.81
N ASN A 74 5.76 -7.74 6.27
CA ASN A 74 4.60 -7.54 5.39
C ASN A 74 4.78 -6.33 4.47
N ASN A 75 5.33 -5.21 4.97
CA ASN A 75 5.64 -4.06 4.12
C ASN A 75 6.65 -4.39 3.02
N VAL A 76 7.72 -5.13 3.34
CA VAL A 76 8.71 -5.56 2.34
C VAL A 76 8.06 -6.50 1.33
N ALA A 77 7.32 -7.51 1.80
CA ALA A 77 6.64 -8.46 0.92
C ALA A 77 5.67 -7.77 -0.04
N THR A 78 4.81 -6.89 0.47
CA THR A 78 3.82 -6.17 -0.34
C THR A 78 4.48 -5.20 -1.32
N SER A 79 5.51 -4.45 -0.90
CA SER A 79 6.24 -3.55 -1.80
C SER A 79 6.92 -4.33 -2.94
N LEU A 80 7.57 -5.46 -2.64
CA LEU A 80 8.20 -6.31 -3.65
C LEU A 80 7.16 -6.96 -4.58
N GLY A 81 6.15 -7.61 -4.01
CA GLY A 81 5.15 -8.38 -4.74
C GLY A 81 4.31 -7.53 -5.67
N TYR A 82 3.80 -6.39 -5.16
CA TYR A 82 3.04 -5.46 -5.98
C TYR A 82 3.88 -4.86 -7.10
N SER A 83 5.04 -4.28 -6.78
CA SER A 83 5.84 -3.58 -7.79
C SER A 83 6.40 -4.55 -8.84
N ALA A 84 6.72 -5.80 -8.47
CA ALA A 84 7.17 -6.80 -9.45
C ALA A 84 6.03 -7.22 -10.39
N ALA A 85 4.81 -7.40 -9.87
CA ALA A 85 3.64 -7.68 -10.68
C ALA A 85 3.25 -6.49 -11.58
N TRP A 86 3.39 -5.26 -11.06
CA TRP A 86 3.17 -4.04 -11.83
C TRP A 86 4.12 -3.95 -13.02
N LEU A 87 5.41 -4.27 -12.83
CA LEU A 87 6.38 -4.42 -13.92
C LEU A 87 6.05 -5.57 -14.89
N GLY A 88 5.29 -6.58 -14.44
CA GLY A 88 4.74 -7.62 -15.29
C GLY A 88 3.46 -7.22 -16.04
N GLY A 89 3.03 -5.96 -15.93
CA GLY A 89 1.83 -5.46 -16.58
C GLY A 89 0.54 -5.69 -15.79
N ASN A 90 0.61 -6.12 -14.52
CA ASN A 90 -0.57 -6.25 -13.67
C ASN A 90 -0.55 -5.28 -12.48
N GLY A 91 -1.37 -4.23 -12.57
CA GLY A 91 -1.50 -3.20 -11.53
C GLY A 91 -2.51 -3.49 -10.42
N CYS A 92 -3.13 -4.68 -10.41
CA CYS A 92 -4.15 -5.07 -9.43
C CYS A 92 -3.93 -6.54 -9.04
N ILE A 93 -3.39 -6.79 -7.85
CA ILE A 93 -3.00 -8.15 -7.44
C ILE A 93 -3.68 -8.62 -6.16
N PRO A 94 -4.08 -9.90 -6.08
CA PRO A 94 -4.44 -10.49 -4.81
C PRO A 94 -3.17 -10.75 -3.99
N MET A 95 -3.10 -10.18 -2.79
CA MET A 95 -2.01 -10.42 -1.85
C MET A 95 -2.55 -10.36 -0.41
N ASN A 96 -2.15 -11.31 0.45
CA ASN A 96 -2.63 -11.39 1.84
C ASN A 96 -4.16 -11.31 1.99
N TYR A 97 -4.90 -11.93 1.07
CA TYR A 97 -6.37 -11.90 0.99
C TYR A 97 -6.98 -10.50 0.73
N LEU A 98 -6.16 -9.54 0.34
CA LEU A 98 -6.53 -8.19 -0.09
C LEU A 98 -6.30 -8.05 -1.60
N MET A 99 -6.92 -7.03 -2.18
CA MET A 99 -6.68 -6.63 -3.57
C MET A 99 -5.85 -5.35 -3.55
N GLU A 100 -4.57 -5.48 -3.88
CA GLU A 100 -3.59 -4.40 -3.73
C GLU A 100 -3.44 -3.60 -5.02
N ASP A 101 -3.30 -2.29 -4.86
CA ASP A 101 -2.99 -1.33 -5.90
C ASP A 101 -1.68 -0.57 -5.59
N ALA A 102 -1.36 0.44 -6.41
CA ALA A 102 -0.11 1.18 -6.29
C ALA A 102 -0.01 1.92 -4.95
N ALA A 103 -1.13 2.39 -4.39
CA ALA A 103 -1.10 3.12 -3.13
C ALA A 103 -0.61 2.23 -1.97
N THR A 104 -0.90 0.92 -1.99
CA THR A 104 -0.37 -0.01 -0.99
C THR A 104 1.16 -0.15 -1.10
N ALA A 105 1.69 -0.27 -2.31
CA ALA A 105 3.14 -0.31 -2.51
C ALA A 105 3.81 1.02 -2.14
N GLU A 106 3.13 2.15 -2.36
CA GLU A 106 3.61 3.48 -1.98
C GLU A 106 3.71 3.63 -0.45
N ILE A 107 2.64 3.32 0.29
CA ILE A 107 2.67 3.46 1.75
C ILE A 107 3.70 2.53 2.38
N THR A 108 3.81 1.28 1.89
CA THR A 108 4.76 0.30 2.43
C THR A 108 6.21 0.73 2.22
N ARG A 109 6.60 1.17 1.00
CA ARG A 109 7.98 1.66 0.76
C ARG A 109 8.32 2.93 1.55
N VAL A 110 7.36 3.85 1.69
CA VAL A 110 7.59 5.12 2.40
C VAL A 110 7.68 4.89 3.90
N GLN A 111 6.89 3.96 4.46
CA GLN A 111 7.04 3.53 5.85
C GLN A 111 8.42 2.90 6.10
N LEU A 112 8.87 1.99 5.23
CA LEU A 112 10.21 1.40 5.33
C LEU A 112 11.30 2.48 5.32
N TRP A 113 11.22 3.43 4.39
CA TRP A 113 12.14 4.58 4.36
C TRP A 113 12.07 5.40 5.66
N GLN A 114 10.87 5.72 6.16
CA GLN A 114 10.69 6.52 7.36
C GLN A 114 11.31 5.81 8.58
N TYR A 115 11.12 4.51 8.71
CA TYR A 115 11.67 3.72 9.81
C TYR A 115 13.21 3.70 9.79
N VAL A 116 13.80 3.55 8.60
CA VAL A 116 15.26 3.63 8.42
C VAL A 116 15.78 5.04 8.71
N LYS A 117 15.14 6.07 8.15
CA LYS A 117 15.53 7.49 8.29
C LYS A 117 15.60 7.93 9.75
N TRP A 118 14.64 7.48 10.56
CA TRP A 118 14.52 7.88 11.97
C TRP A 118 15.04 6.84 12.96
N GLY A 119 15.63 5.74 12.49
CA GLY A 119 16.21 4.70 13.35
C GLY A 119 15.19 4.09 14.31
N VAL A 120 13.97 3.85 13.82
CA VAL A 120 12.86 3.32 14.62
C VAL A 120 13.21 1.93 15.14
N ARG A 121 12.75 1.60 16.34
CA ARG A 121 12.88 0.26 16.93
C ARG A 121 11.59 -0.53 16.80
N THR A 122 11.72 -1.81 16.54
CA THR A 122 10.58 -2.73 16.61
C THR A 122 10.07 -2.83 18.05
N SER A 123 8.76 -2.89 18.23
CA SER A 123 8.13 -2.95 19.56
C SER A 123 8.28 -4.32 20.23
N ASP A 124 8.47 -5.37 19.45
CA ASP A 124 8.53 -6.77 19.89
C ASP A 124 9.96 -7.20 20.26
N SER A 125 10.96 -6.90 19.43
CA SER A 125 12.37 -7.26 19.68
C SER A 125 13.26 -6.10 20.12
N GLY A 126 12.84 -4.85 19.92
CA GLY A 126 13.66 -3.66 20.20
C GLY A 126 14.78 -3.43 19.18
N GLU A 127 14.82 -4.21 18.10
CA GLU A 127 15.83 -4.12 17.04
C GLU A 127 15.66 -2.81 16.27
N VAL A 128 16.76 -2.13 15.95
CA VAL A 128 16.73 -0.91 15.15
C VAL A 128 16.54 -1.27 13.69
N ILE A 129 15.62 -0.59 13.03
CA ILE A 129 15.33 -0.76 11.62
C ILE A 129 16.37 0.05 10.84
N THR A 130 17.44 -0.62 10.39
CA THR A 130 18.48 -0.03 9.53
C THR A 130 18.25 -0.39 8.05
N ALA A 131 19.02 0.21 7.14
CA ALA A 131 18.96 -0.18 5.73
C ALA A 131 19.37 -1.65 5.54
N GLU A 132 20.34 -2.13 6.32
CA GLU A 132 20.80 -3.53 6.31
C GLU A 132 19.76 -4.49 6.88
N TYR A 133 18.94 -4.03 7.84
CA TYR A 133 17.76 -4.78 8.30
C TYR A 133 16.79 -5.01 7.15
N VAL A 134 16.46 -3.96 6.39
CA VAL A 134 15.56 -4.05 5.23
C VAL A 134 16.20 -4.90 4.12
N ASP A 135 17.49 -4.76 3.86
CA ASP A 135 18.19 -5.54 2.84
C ASP A 135 18.07 -7.05 3.08
N ARG A 136 18.26 -7.50 4.33
CA ARG A 136 18.12 -8.91 4.70
C ARG A 136 16.72 -9.42 4.39
N LEU A 137 15.70 -8.67 4.78
CA LEU A 137 14.31 -9.04 4.49
C LEU A 137 14.03 -9.07 2.99
N VAL A 138 14.57 -8.11 2.22
CA VAL A 138 14.42 -8.11 0.76
C VAL A 138 15.03 -9.38 0.15
N ASP A 139 16.23 -9.75 0.58
CA ASP A 139 16.93 -10.94 0.06
C ASP A 139 16.24 -12.25 0.46
N GLU A 140 15.65 -12.29 1.66
CA GLU A 140 14.87 -13.43 2.14
C GLU A 140 13.54 -13.58 1.38
N ILE A 141 12.82 -12.49 1.17
CA ILE A 141 11.43 -12.49 0.71
C ILE A 141 11.33 -12.50 -0.82
N ALA A 142 12.18 -11.77 -1.54
CA ALA A 142 12.05 -11.65 -3.00
C ALA A 142 11.97 -13.01 -3.73
N PRO A 143 12.77 -14.04 -3.38
CA PRO A 143 12.70 -15.35 -4.04
C PRO A 143 11.38 -16.11 -3.83
N THR A 144 10.59 -15.76 -2.80
CA THR A 144 9.35 -16.46 -2.44
C THR A 144 8.12 -15.89 -3.15
N LEU A 145 8.24 -14.75 -3.85
CA LEU A 145 7.12 -14.00 -4.42
C LEU A 145 6.88 -14.27 -5.91
N LYS A 146 7.46 -15.34 -6.46
CA LYS A 146 7.35 -15.66 -7.88
C LYS A 146 5.90 -15.93 -8.28
N GLY A 147 5.48 -15.38 -9.41
CA GLY A 147 4.14 -15.56 -9.93
C GLY A 147 4.04 -15.19 -11.40
N PRO A 148 2.84 -15.32 -12.00
CA PRO A 148 2.62 -15.08 -13.43
C PRO A 148 3.03 -13.67 -13.89
N TYR A 149 2.96 -12.68 -12.98
CA TYR A 149 3.34 -11.29 -13.24
C TYR A 149 4.60 -10.85 -12.49
N ALA A 150 5.05 -11.63 -11.49
CA ALA A 150 6.24 -11.35 -10.70
C ALA A 150 7.36 -12.33 -11.09
N THR A 151 8.08 -11.98 -12.16
CA THR A 151 9.21 -12.77 -12.66
C THR A 151 10.48 -12.52 -11.84
N ASP A 152 11.46 -13.41 -11.93
CA ASP A 152 12.75 -13.24 -11.27
C ASP A 152 13.45 -11.93 -11.69
N GLN A 153 13.32 -11.56 -12.96
CA GLN A 153 13.86 -10.29 -13.48
C GLN A 153 13.18 -9.07 -12.85
N ASN A 154 11.84 -9.09 -12.76
CA ASN A 154 11.10 -7.98 -12.16
C ASN A 154 11.38 -7.86 -10.66
N LEU A 155 11.46 -8.99 -9.96
CA LEU A 155 11.81 -9.04 -8.54
C LEU A 155 13.22 -8.50 -8.28
N ASP A 156 14.20 -8.82 -9.12
CA ASP A 156 15.56 -8.27 -9.02
C ASP A 156 15.59 -6.75 -9.21
N VAL A 157 14.86 -6.22 -10.20
CA VAL A 157 14.73 -4.77 -10.42
C VAL A 157 14.13 -4.09 -9.19
N VAL A 158 13.03 -4.63 -8.67
CA VAL A 158 12.30 -4.04 -7.54
C VAL A 158 13.08 -4.17 -6.22
N ALA A 159 13.80 -5.28 -6.02
CA ALA A 159 14.68 -5.46 -4.86
C ALA A 159 15.77 -4.38 -4.85
N LYS A 160 16.48 -4.18 -5.96
CA LYS A 160 17.48 -3.12 -6.10
C LYS A 160 16.88 -1.73 -5.91
N TYR A 161 15.70 -1.51 -6.47
CA TYR A 161 14.94 -0.27 -6.30
C TYR A 161 14.64 0.02 -4.83
N LEU A 162 14.02 -0.92 -4.11
CA LEU A 162 13.61 -0.72 -2.72
C LEU A 162 14.83 -0.48 -1.81
N LYS A 163 15.90 -1.28 -1.97
CA LYS A 163 17.17 -1.11 -1.25
C LYS A 163 17.78 0.28 -1.48
N LYS A 164 17.65 0.84 -2.69
CA LYS A 164 18.10 2.21 -3.00
C LYS A 164 17.20 3.26 -2.36
N GLN A 165 15.88 3.09 -2.40
CA GLN A 165 14.93 4.10 -1.91
C GLN A 165 15.03 4.31 -0.40
N VAL A 166 15.17 3.25 0.40
CA VAL A 166 15.25 3.37 1.87
C VAL A 166 16.50 4.12 2.35
N ARG A 167 17.51 4.29 1.49
CA ARG A 167 18.77 5.00 1.77
C ARG A 167 18.77 6.46 1.33
N LYS A 168 17.75 6.93 0.59
CA LYS A 168 17.73 8.30 0.09
C LYS A 168 17.50 9.30 1.21
N GLU A 169 17.97 10.53 1.02
CA GLU A 169 17.59 11.65 1.88
C GLU A 169 16.08 11.84 1.92
N TRP A 170 15.45 11.73 0.74
CA TRP A 170 14.02 11.67 0.49
C TRP A 170 13.73 10.58 -0.55
N PRO A 171 12.72 9.72 -0.35
CA PRO A 171 12.37 8.72 -1.35
C PRO A 171 11.78 9.44 -2.57
N SER A 172 11.84 8.82 -3.75
CA SER A 172 11.20 9.40 -4.94
C SER A 172 9.70 9.64 -4.67
N GLU A 173 9.11 10.64 -5.33
CA GLU A 173 7.69 11.00 -5.12
C GLU A 173 6.76 9.83 -5.46
N PHE A 174 6.99 9.15 -6.59
CA PHE A 174 6.17 8.03 -7.05
C PHE A 174 7.02 6.88 -7.54
N LEU A 175 6.75 5.67 -7.05
CA LEU A 175 7.38 4.44 -7.54
C LEU A 175 7.05 4.21 -9.02
N THR A 176 5.83 4.59 -9.43
CA THR A 176 5.38 4.42 -10.81
C THR A 176 6.20 5.27 -11.77
N SER A 177 6.61 6.48 -11.36
CA SER A 177 7.47 7.34 -12.18
C SER A 177 8.87 6.76 -12.37
N ASP A 178 9.42 6.17 -11.31
CA ASP A 178 10.75 5.53 -11.36
C ASP A 178 10.74 4.23 -12.17
N LEU A 179 9.65 3.45 -12.08
CA LEU A 179 9.55 2.13 -12.69
C LEU A 179 8.92 2.14 -14.10
N MET A 180 8.30 3.24 -14.52
CA MET A 180 7.64 3.37 -15.84
C MET A 180 8.58 3.05 -17.01
N GLY A 181 9.87 3.39 -16.89
CA GLY A 181 10.85 3.11 -17.94
C GLY A 181 10.96 1.62 -18.28
N TYR A 182 10.86 0.73 -17.28
CA TYR A 182 10.89 -0.72 -17.49
C TYR A 182 9.65 -1.21 -18.23
N LEU A 183 8.46 -0.67 -17.91
CA LEU A 183 7.24 -0.99 -18.65
C LEU A 183 7.28 -0.48 -20.08
N ALA A 184 7.74 0.76 -20.30
CA ALA A 184 7.87 1.31 -21.63
C ALA A 184 8.78 0.44 -22.52
N VAL A 185 9.88 -0.09 -21.96
CA VAL A 185 10.75 -1.05 -22.67
C VAL A 185 10.01 -2.36 -22.96
N ALA A 186 9.30 -2.92 -21.98
CA ALA A 186 8.54 -4.17 -22.14
C ALA A 186 7.45 -4.07 -23.20
N ASP A 187 6.80 -2.90 -23.32
CA ASP A 187 5.77 -2.60 -24.32
C ASP A 187 6.34 -2.25 -25.70
N GLY A 188 7.66 -2.28 -25.88
CA GLY A 188 8.31 -1.98 -27.16
C GLY A 188 8.31 -0.50 -27.54
N CYS A 189 8.19 0.41 -26.55
CA CYS A 189 8.24 1.84 -26.79
C CYS A 189 9.60 2.23 -27.42
N PRO A 190 9.64 3.09 -28.47
CA PRO A 190 10.91 3.50 -29.10
C PRO A 190 11.88 4.14 -28.10
N ALA A 191 13.19 3.90 -28.28
CA ALA A 191 14.23 4.35 -27.36
C ALA A 191 14.20 5.86 -27.05
N GLN A 192 13.80 6.71 -28.01
CA GLN A 192 13.66 8.16 -27.78
C GLN A 192 12.55 8.54 -26.79
N TRP A 193 11.63 7.62 -26.49
CA TRP A 193 10.49 7.79 -25.58
C TRP A 193 10.62 6.97 -24.30
N GLN A 194 11.62 6.08 -24.24
CA GLN A 194 12.01 5.42 -23.02
C GLN A 194 12.68 6.49 -22.13
N ARG A 195 11.97 6.97 -21.11
CA ARG A 195 12.63 7.74 -20.03
C ARG A 195 13.80 6.89 -19.53
N SER A 196 14.96 7.52 -19.31
CA SER A 196 16.18 6.86 -18.83
C SER A 196 15.83 5.82 -17.76
N VAL A 197 15.91 4.55 -18.15
CA VAL A 197 15.82 3.43 -17.23
C VAL A 197 17.13 3.49 -16.45
N LEU A 198 17.09 4.16 -15.30
CA LEU A 198 18.27 4.50 -14.48
C LEU A 198 19.18 3.31 -14.20
#